data_AF-A0A653ZB42-F1
#
_entry.id   AF-A0A653ZB42-F1
#
_cell.length_a   1.000
_cell.length_b   1.000
_cell.length_c   1.000
_cell.angle_alpha   90.00
_cell.angle_beta   90.00
_cell.angle_gamma   90.00
#
_symmetry.space_group_name_H-M   'P 1'
#
loop_
_entity.id
_entity.type
_entity.pdbx_description
1 polymer ?
#
loop_
_entity_poly.entity_id
_entity_poly.type
_entity_poly.pdbx_seq_one_letter_code
_entity_poly.pdbx_strand_id
1 'polypeptide(L)'
;MRIKDLNAGDWVQFIGDNGQSQYGKYTQRCKNLVTGEDFTDLIMHNGQTYRLTDNDDFVVVDLPFTQKLDEVVGVSNRTPKHYQGSDGIDVIEFLYQQLSFEEFKGYMKGNMIKYPVRSGRKDNEKEDIKKAYDYAGRLLEKME
;
A
#
# COMPACT_ATOMS: atom_id res chain seq x y z
N MET A 1 3.35 -23.51 13.01
CA MET A 1 1.90 -23.80 12.99
C MET A 1 1.65 -24.88 11.96
N ARG A 2 0.54 -25.63 11.98
CA ARG A 2 0.21 -26.60 10.92
C ARG A 2 -1.12 -26.25 10.26
N ILE A 3 -1.33 -26.69 9.02
CA ILE A 3 -2.54 -26.37 8.23
C ILE A 3 -3.80 -26.92 8.90
N LYS A 4 -3.67 -28.03 9.63
CA LYS A 4 -4.76 -28.61 10.43
C LYS A 4 -5.23 -27.72 11.59
N ASP A 5 -4.43 -26.74 11.98
CA ASP A 5 -4.73 -25.82 13.09
C ASP A 5 -5.47 -24.55 12.61
N LEU A 6 -5.63 -24.38 11.29
CA LEU A 6 -6.29 -23.23 10.67
C LEU A 6 -7.81 -23.41 10.58
N ASN A 7 -8.54 -22.32 10.77
CA ASN A 7 -9.98 -22.25 10.59
C ASN A 7 -10.34 -21.49 9.32
N ALA A 8 -11.40 -21.93 8.64
CA ALA A 8 -11.88 -21.28 7.42
C ALA A 8 -12.12 -19.78 7.66
N GLY A 9 -11.42 -18.93 6.90
CA GLY A 9 -11.47 -17.49 7.03
C GLY A 9 -10.28 -16.85 7.76
N ASP A 10 -9.42 -17.64 8.40
CA ASP A 10 -8.20 -17.16 9.03
C ASP A 10 -7.29 -16.47 7.99
N TRP A 11 -6.66 -15.38 8.41
CA TRP A 11 -5.61 -14.76 7.64
C TRP A 11 -4.26 -15.29 8.09
N VAL A 12 -3.46 -15.67 7.11
CA VAL A 12 -2.16 -16.30 7.33
C VAL A 12 -1.07 -15.42 6.74
N GLN A 13 -0.05 -15.12 7.54
CA GLN A 13 1.20 -14.49 7.11
C GLN A 13 2.25 -15.58 6.87
N PHE A 14 2.93 -15.52 5.73
CA PHE A 14 4.04 -16.41 5.37
C PHE A 14 5.14 -15.63 4.64
N ILE A 15 6.34 -16.20 4.51
CA ILE A 15 7.42 -15.61 3.71
C ILE A 15 7.36 -16.22 2.32
N GLY A 16 7.13 -15.39 1.29
CA GLY A 16 7.16 -15.88 -0.09
C GLY A 16 8.56 -15.95 -0.68
N ASP A 17 8.66 -16.45 -1.90
CA ASP A 17 9.92 -16.73 -2.61
C ASP A 17 10.86 -15.51 -2.76
N ASN A 18 10.29 -14.30 -2.71
CA ASN A 18 11.04 -13.04 -2.76
C ASN A 18 11.61 -12.61 -1.38
N GLY A 19 11.46 -13.44 -0.34
CA GLY A 19 11.87 -13.15 1.02
C GLY A 19 10.98 -12.13 1.75
N GLN A 20 9.87 -11.70 1.15
CA GLN A 20 8.95 -10.74 1.76
C GLN A 20 7.77 -11.44 2.42
N SER A 21 7.26 -10.82 3.49
CA SER A 21 6.00 -11.24 4.09
C SER A 21 4.84 -11.06 3.12
N GLN A 22 4.07 -12.12 2.96
CA GLN A 22 2.86 -12.17 2.17
C GLN A 22 1.69 -12.64 3.03
N TYR A 23 0.48 -12.33 2.58
CA TYR A 23 -0.75 -12.59 3.33
C TYR A 23 -1.77 -13.23 2.41
N GLY A 24 -2.41 -14.29 2.92
CA GLY A 24 -3.46 -14.99 2.21
C GLY A 24 -4.54 -15.47 3.16
N LYS A 25 -5.78 -15.52 2.65
CA LYS A 25 -6.93 -16.01 3.40
C LYS A 25 -7.04 -17.51 3.23
N TYR A 26 -7.05 -18.23 4.35
CA TYR A 26 -7.28 -19.67 4.38
C TYR A 26 -8.75 -19.98 4.08
N THR A 27 -8.96 -20.99 3.24
CA THR A 27 -10.29 -21.44 2.82
C THR A 27 -10.60 -22.81 3.36
N GLN A 28 -9.76 -23.79 3.00
CA GLN A 28 -9.94 -25.19 3.35
C GLN A 28 -8.61 -25.93 3.34
N ARG A 29 -8.57 -27.05 4.07
CA ARG A 29 -7.48 -28.01 4.04
C ARG A 29 -7.72 -29.01 2.93
N CYS A 30 -6.70 -29.25 2.13
CA CYS A 30 -6.64 -30.28 1.11
C CYS A 30 -5.57 -31.30 1.48
N LYS A 31 -5.73 -32.53 1.00
CA LYS A 31 -4.73 -33.60 1.17
C LYS A 31 -4.36 -34.16 -0.19
N ASN A 32 -3.07 -34.21 -0.48
CA ASN A 32 -2.57 -34.90 -1.66
C ASN A 32 -2.69 -36.41 -1.43
N LEU A 33 -3.51 -37.10 -2.23
CA LEU A 33 -3.76 -38.53 -2.07
C LEU A 33 -2.57 -39.42 -2.47
N VAL A 34 -1.63 -38.88 -3.26
CA VAL A 34 -0.42 -39.60 -3.69
C VAL A 34 0.68 -39.49 -2.64
N THR A 35 0.99 -38.27 -2.19
CA THR A 35 2.09 -38.03 -1.23
C THR A 35 1.64 -38.11 0.23
N GLY A 36 0.33 -38.01 0.49
CA GLY A 36 -0.23 -37.92 1.83
C GLY A 36 -0.08 -36.55 2.49
N GLU A 37 0.50 -35.56 1.80
CA GLU A 37 0.80 -34.23 2.32
C GLU A 37 -0.46 -33.35 2.43
N ASP A 38 -0.55 -32.62 3.55
CA ASP A 38 -1.58 -31.60 3.75
C ASP A 38 -1.15 -30.27 3.10
N PHE A 39 -2.05 -29.64 2.38
CA PHE A 39 -1.84 -28.34 1.76
C PHE A 39 -3.10 -27.49 1.78
N THR A 40 -2.96 -26.20 1.49
CA THR A 40 -4.08 -25.28 1.27
C THR A 40 -3.71 -24.30 0.16
N ASP A 41 -4.70 -23.86 -0.60
CA ASP A 41 -4.53 -22.79 -1.59
C ASP A 41 -5.10 -21.50 -0.98
N LEU A 42 -4.22 -20.63 -0.48
CA LEU A 42 -4.55 -19.36 0.14
C LEU A 42 -5.02 -18.36 -0.93
N ILE A 43 -6.06 -17.59 -0.66
CA ILE A 43 -6.51 -16.50 -1.53
C ILE A 43 -5.76 -15.23 -1.16
N MET A 44 -4.93 -14.74 -2.07
CA MET A 44 -4.12 -13.52 -1.92
C MET A 44 -4.95 -12.27 -2.19
N HIS A 45 -4.48 -11.09 -1.76
CA HIS A 45 -5.17 -9.81 -1.99
C HIS A 45 -5.40 -9.47 -3.47
N ASN A 46 -4.52 -9.93 -4.36
CA ASN A 46 -4.65 -9.73 -5.81
C ASN A 46 -5.60 -10.74 -6.47
N GLY A 47 -6.25 -11.62 -5.69
CA GLY A 47 -7.14 -12.67 -6.17
C GLY A 47 -6.44 -13.93 -6.68
N GLN A 48 -5.10 -13.96 -6.73
CA GLN A 48 -4.36 -15.17 -7.05
C GLN A 48 -4.34 -16.13 -5.87
N THR A 49 -4.04 -17.40 -6.13
CA THR A 49 -3.88 -18.42 -5.10
C THR A 49 -2.41 -18.73 -4.86
N TYR A 50 -2.04 -18.89 -3.60
CA TYR A 50 -0.72 -19.39 -3.20
C TYR A 50 -0.85 -20.73 -2.49
N ARG A 51 -0.09 -21.74 -2.92
CA ARG A 51 -0.10 -23.06 -2.29
C ARG A 51 0.81 -23.05 -1.07
N LEU A 52 0.21 -23.28 0.09
CA LEU A 52 0.91 -23.41 1.36
C LEU A 52 0.87 -24.87 1.82
N THR A 53 1.97 -25.36 2.37
CA THR A 53 2.16 -26.70 2.92
C THR A 53 2.59 -26.62 4.38
N ASP A 54 2.61 -27.76 5.06
CA ASP A 54 3.14 -27.85 6.43
C ASP A 54 4.66 -27.63 6.52
N ASN A 55 5.37 -27.55 5.39
CA ASN A 55 6.80 -27.24 5.34
C ASN A 55 7.10 -25.73 5.34
N ASP A 56 6.08 -24.89 5.13
CA ASP A 56 6.22 -23.44 5.09
C ASP A 56 6.15 -22.85 6.51
N ASP A 57 6.93 -21.80 6.74
CA ASP A 57 6.87 -21.02 7.99
C ASP A 57 5.75 -19.97 7.89
N PHE A 58 4.67 -20.20 8.64
CA PHE A 58 3.51 -19.30 8.68
C PHE A 58 2.89 -19.14 10.07
N VAL A 59 2.17 -18.02 10.23
CA VAL A 59 1.43 -17.66 11.45
C VAL A 59 0.04 -17.11 11.09
N VAL A 60 -0.95 -17.39 11.93
CA VAL A 60 -2.26 -16.71 11.85
C VAL A 60 -2.11 -15.29 12.35
N VAL A 61 -2.70 -14.34 11.62
CA VAL A 61 -2.70 -12.92 11.95
C VAL A 61 -4.13 -12.38 11.88
N ASP A 62 -4.46 -11.47 12.78
CA ASP A 62 -5.71 -10.73 12.70
C ASP A 62 -5.57 -9.58 11.70
N LEU A 63 -6.25 -9.69 10.55
CA LEU A 63 -6.47 -8.55 9.66
C LEU A 63 -7.72 -7.76 10.09
N PRO A 64 -7.76 -6.43 9.90
CA PRO A 64 -6.74 -5.62 9.26
C PRO A 64 -5.80 -4.97 10.28
N PHE A 65 -4.49 -5.02 10.02
CA PHE A 65 -3.52 -4.11 10.66
C PHE A 65 -3.69 -2.65 10.19
N THR A 66 -4.82 -2.27 9.58
CA THR A 66 -5.12 -0.88 9.29
C THR A 66 -5.21 -0.13 10.61
N GLN A 67 -4.17 0.66 10.90
CA GLN A 67 -4.29 1.76 11.83
C GLN A 67 -5.38 2.68 11.29
N LYS A 68 -6.53 2.74 11.97
CA LYS A 68 -7.47 3.83 11.77
C LYS A 68 -6.72 5.10 12.15
N LEU A 69 -6.46 5.99 11.18
CA LEU A 69 -6.06 7.35 11.52
C LEU A 69 -7.29 8.01 12.14
N ASP A 70 -7.16 8.50 13.38
CA ASP A 70 -8.11 9.47 13.91
C ASP A 70 -8.16 10.66 12.93
N GLU A 71 -9.30 10.85 12.27
CA GLU A 71 -9.62 12.11 11.61
C GLU A 71 -9.75 13.18 12.70
N VAL A 72 -8.62 13.77 13.07
CA VAL A 72 -8.63 14.99 13.88
C VAL A 72 -9.07 16.12 12.97
N VAL A 73 -10.35 16.49 13.12
CA VAL A 73 -10.91 17.76 12.66
C VAL A 73 -10.08 18.88 13.28
N GLY A 74 -9.21 19.49 12.49
CA GLY A 74 -8.35 20.57 12.96
C GLY A 74 -7.30 20.98 11.92
N VAL A 75 -7.75 21.78 10.95
CA VAL A 75 -7.03 22.79 10.15
C VAL A 75 -5.54 22.55 9.81
N SER A 76 -5.28 22.53 8.49
CA SER A 76 -4.00 22.79 7.79
C SER A 76 -2.83 21.83 8.04
N ASN A 77 -2.88 20.64 7.42
CA ASN A 77 -1.68 20.08 6.79
C ASN A 77 -2.08 19.05 5.71
N ARG A 78 -2.03 19.45 4.44
CA ARG A 78 -2.45 18.61 3.29
C ARG A 78 -1.41 17.56 2.89
N THR A 79 -0.40 17.31 3.70
CA THR A 79 0.68 16.37 3.40
C THR A 79 0.44 15.05 4.14
N PRO A 80 0.21 13.92 3.44
CA PRO A 80 0.02 12.62 4.08
C PRO A 80 1.20 12.24 4.99
N LYS A 81 0.95 11.55 6.12
CA LYS A 81 1.96 11.24 7.15
C LYS A 81 3.24 10.56 6.65
N HIS A 82 3.17 9.77 5.58
CA HIS A 82 4.36 9.10 5.01
C HIS A 82 5.26 10.01 4.17
N TYR A 83 4.85 11.26 3.94
CA TYR A 83 5.67 12.32 3.34
C TYR A 83 6.24 13.28 4.39
N GLN A 84 5.94 13.05 5.67
CA GLN A 84 6.60 13.75 6.77
C GLN A 84 7.84 12.92 7.12
N GLY A 85 9.04 13.43 6.82
CA GLY A 85 10.27 12.84 7.35
C GLY A 85 10.24 12.80 8.89
N SER A 86 11.20 12.11 9.51
CA SER A 86 11.31 11.99 10.97
C SER A 86 11.25 13.33 11.72
N ASP A 87 11.59 14.44 11.04
CA ASP A 87 11.53 15.82 11.51
C ASP A 87 10.53 16.72 10.73
N GLY A 88 9.55 16.14 10.04
CA GLY A 88 8.45 16.88 9.39
C GLY A 88 8.80 17.57 8.06
N ILE A 89 9.89 17.18 7.40
CA ILE A 89 10.26 17.75 6.10
C ILE A 89 9.30 17.24 5.02
N ASP A 90 8.56 18.16 4.38
CA ASP A 90 7.73 17.90 3.21
C ASP A 90 8.62 17.56 2.01
N VAL A 91 8.35 16.43 1.35
CA VAL A 91 9.11 15.96 0.18
C VAL A 91 9.12 17.00 -0.95
N ILE A 92 8.04 17.78 -1.13
CA ILE A 92 8.01 18.83 -2.16
C ILE A 92 9.01 19.94 -1.82
N GLU A 93 9.12 20.32 -0.54
CA GLU A 93 10.07 21.33 -0.09
C GLU A 93 11.51 20.83 -0.19
N PHE A 94 11.75 19.58 0.17
CA PHE A 94 13.06 18.95 -0.03
C PHE A 94 13.46 18.98 -1.52
N LEU A 95 12.56 18.60 -2.43
CA LEU A 95 12.83 18.62 -3.86
C LEU A 95 13.07 20.04 -4.38
N TYR A 96 12.36 21.05 -3.87
CA TYR A 96 12.61 22.45 -4.23
C TYR A 96 14.03 22.90 -3.84
N GLN A 97 14.55 22.45 -2.70
CA GLN A 97 15.90 22.77 -2.25
C GLN A 97 17.00 22.04 -3.05
N GLN A 98 16.70 20.84 -3.56
CA GLN A 98 17.70 19.99 -4.22
C GLN A 98 17.73 20.15 -5.75
N LEU A 99 16.62 20.53 -6.37
CA LEU A 99 16.50 20.64 -7.82
C LEU A 99 16.72 22.08 -8.28
N SER A 100 17.18 22.25 -9.53
CA SER A 100 17.04 23.55 -10.18
C SER A 100 15.56 23.91 -10.33
N PHE A 101 15.26 25.20 -10.43
CA PHE A 101 13.86 25.64 -10.52
C PHE A 101 13.12 25.09 -11.74
N GLU A 102 13.80 24.93 -12.88
CA GLU A 102 13.20 24.34 -14.08
C GLU A 102 12.95 22.83 -13.93
N GLU A 103 13.83 22.10 -13.26
CA GLU A 103 13.60 20.69 -12.92
C GLU A 103 12.43 20.54 -11.93
N PHE A 104 12.38 21.38 -10.90
CA PHE A 104 11.28 21.42 -9.95
C PHE A 104 9.95 21.71 -10.66
N LYS A 105 9.91 22.73 -11.52
CA LYS A 105 8.74 23.07 -12.34
C LYS A 105 8.31 21.91 -13.25
N GLY A 106 9.27 21.20 -13.85
CA GLY A 106 9.01 19.97 -14.59
C GLY A 106 8.36 18.89 -13.73
N TYR A 107 8.90 18.64 -12.54
CA TYR A 107 8.34 17.70 -11.56
C TYR A 107 6.90 18.07 -11.14
N MET A 108 6.65 19.35 -10.85
CA MET A 108 5.32 19.84 -10.47
C MET A 108 4.31 19.65 -11.61
N LYS A 109 4.67 20.05 -12.85
CA LYS A 109 3.83 19.87 -14.04
C LYS A 109 3.53 18.39 -14.32
N GLY A 110 4.51 17.51 -14.17
CA GLY A 110 4.33 16.07 -14.32
C GLY A 110 3.27 15.52 -13.37
N ASN A 111 3.30 15.94 -12.10
CA ASN A 111 2.28 15.54 -11.12
C ASN A 111 0.90 16.16 -11.41
N MET A 112 0.85 17.41 -11.86
CA MET A 112 -0.41 18.05 -12.29
C MET A 112 -1.09 17.31 -13.44
N ILE A 113 -0.34 16.68 -14.34
CA ILE A 113 -0.90 15.86 -15.44
C ILE A 113 -1.27 14.45 -14.95
N LYS A 114 -0.41 13.87 -14.11
CA LYS A 114 -0.55 12.50 -13.62
C LYS A 114 -1.89 12.25 -12.91
N TYR A 115 -2.26 13.12 -11.96
CA TYR A 115 -3.44 12.86 -11.13
C TYR A 115 -4.77 12.97 -11.90
N PRO A 116 -5.02 13.98 -12.76
CA PRO A 116 -6.22 14.02 -13.59
C PRO A 116 -6.31 12.84 -14.56
N VAL A 117 -5.19 12.43 -15.18
CA VAL A 117 -5.16 11.26 -16.10
C VAL A 117 -5.46 9.95 -15.36
N ARG A 118 -5.12 9.86 -14.07
CA ARG A 118 -5.39 8.69 -13.22
C ARG A 118 -6.79 8.70 -12.61
N SER A 119 -7.41 9.88 -12.49
CA SER A 119 -8.71 10.04 -11.86
C SER A 119 -9.76 9.12 -12.49
N GLY A 120 -10.60 8.50 -11.65
CA GLY A 120 -11.61 7.52 -12.05
C GLY A 120 -11.08 6.13 -12.43
N ARG A 121 -9.74 5.94 -12.52
CA ARG A 121 -9.12 4.62 -12.81
C ARG A 121 -8.49 3.96 -11.58
N LYS A 122 -8.17 4.76 -10.56
CA LYS A 122 -7.60 4.30 -9.29
C LYS A 122 -8.06 5.21 -8.16
N ASP A 123 -8.49 4.62 -7.05
CA ASP A 123 -8.94 5.32 -5.83
C ASP A 123 -10.08 6.34 -6.10
N ASN A 124 -10.21 7.35 -5.24
CA ASN A 124 -11.25 8.37 -5.31
C ASN A 124 -10.87 9.49 -6.30
N GLU A 125 -11.69 9.67 -7.34
CA GLU A 125 -11.52 10.70 -8.38
C GLU A 125 -11.33 12.10 -7.82
N LYS A 126 -12.12 12.49 -6.82
CA LYS A 126 -12.08 13.83 -6.21
C LYS A 126 -10.74 14.11 -5.52
N GLU A 127 -10.15 13.10 -4.88
CA GLU A 127 -8.86 13.24 -4.20
C GLU A 127 -7.71 13.40 -5.20
N ASP A 128 -7.77 12.73 -6.35
CA ASP A 128 -6.78 12.93 -7.41
C ASP A 128 -6.87 14.33 -8.02
N ILE A 129 -8.08 14.86 -8.25
CA ILE A 129 -8.24 16.26 -8.70
C ILE A 129 -7.72 17.25 -7.65
N LYS A 130 -7.98 17.03 -6.36
CA LYS A 130 -7.42 17.87 -5.28
C LYS A 130 -5.90 17.85 -5.26
N LYS A 131 -5.26 16.71 -5.51
CA LYS A 131 -3.80 16.63 -5.59
C LYS A 131 -3.27 17.47 -6.75
N ALA A 132 -3.86 17.35 -7.94
CA ALA A 132 -3.47 18.17 -9.08
C ALA A 132 -3.53 19.68 -8.74
N TYR A 133 -4.59 20.10 -8.04
CA TYR A 133 -4.74 21.47 -7.57
C TYR A 133 -3.67 21.87 -6.54
N ASP A 134 -3.31 20.99 -5.60
CA ASP A 134 -2.28 21.24 -4.60
C ASP A 134 -0.90 21.48 -5.23
N TYR A 135 -0.52 20.65 -6.22
CA TYR A 135 0.72 20.85 -6.98
C TYR A 135 0.71 22.17 -7.76
N ALA A 136 -0.43 22.55 -8.36
CA ALA A 136 -0.55 23.82 -9.05
C ALA A 136 -0.36 25.01 -8.08
N GLY A 137 -1.02 24.98 -6.93
CA GLY A 137 -0.92 26.04 -5.92
C GLY A 137 0.49 26.20 -5.37
N ARG A 138 1.17 25.10 -5.03
CA ARG A 138 2.55 25.12 -4.54
C ARG A 138 3.56 25.60 -5.58
N LEU A 139 3.34 25.29 -6.86
CA LEU A 139 4.20 25.83 -7.92
C LEU A 139 4.05 27.34 -8.04
N LEU A 140 2.81 27.85 -7.97
CA LEU A 140 2.55 29.30 -7.98
C LEU A 140 3.24 30.00 -6.80
N GLU A 141 3.14 29.45 -5.59
CA GLU A 141 3.81 29.98 -4.39
C GLU A 141 5.33 30.12 -4.55
N LYS A 142 5.98 29.21 -5.29
CA LYS A 142 7.43 29.25 -5.53
C LYS A 142 7.82 30.07 -6.76
N MET A 143 6.86 30.56 -7.53
CA MET A 143 7.07 31.44 -8.68
C MET A 143 6.96 32.94 -8.31
N GLU A 144 6.28 33.25 -7.21
CA GLU A 144 6.16 34.59 -6.63
C GLU A 144 7.36 34.92 -5.73
#